data_AF-A0A2P8VV45-F1
#
_entry.id   AF-A0A2P8VV45-F1
#
_cell.length_a   1.000
_cell.length_b   1.000
_cell.length_c   1.000
_cell.angle_alpha   90.00
_cell.angle_beta   90.00
_cell.angle_gamma   90.00
#
_symmetry.space_group_name_H-M   'P 1'
#
loop_
_entity.id
_entity.type
_entity.pdbx_description
1 polymer ?
#
loop_
_entity_poly.entity_id
_entity_poly.type
_entity_poly.pdbx_seq_one_letter_code
_entity_poly.pdbx_strand_id
1 'polypeptide(L)'
;MMSFKLDTAALSNSGQGNFNIADNAEVGDSHEAPFKIDVHFIDDSLTDSQKSIFYKAADRWSEIIIGDVPDVFDRSFGYIDDIRIDASAGFIDGVSNIRGLAGPIGFRSGSWLPYYGSMRFDTADIADLEESSLFDLILHEMGHVLGIGTIWENLGLLDNSSTSDPRFTGASATSEYNKIFGLNEASVPVEAKGGSLTALGHWRETSFSNELMTGSLNAGLNPLSSITAASLEDLGYVVNVSAADSYFPTGSNDNFIIRRGYGTERIIGFDGIGAGTSPDAATLSEADILLFEGEGLTARHMLLNQTNKDLVITFEGISDVSVTLQDFAIEDFDNLGQGPGTISNQGNVIFVPQGFEATNSFFEFEGIFEDVFDVFNDDWEKLHVLNKNTVTFLNALDNITSGFDASDDVINGLDGNDVLNGLSGDDLLRGGHGNDTVLGGSGSDTLIGGSGNDFLNGYGLTLGEFDVLEGGSGADVFALGDANSPYYLGNGYATITDFNYLEGDKIQITGSASNYGIEFQNFSGGLATDTLIYFGSVLIGVVQDTTNVVPTFDFIAA
;
A
#
# COMPACT_ATOMS: atom_id res chain seq x y z
N MET A 1 -34.66 46.00 -36.85
CA MET A 1 -35.76 46.77 -36.22
C MET A 1 -36.45 45.87 -35.20
N MET A 2 -36.21 46.05 -33.90
CA MET A 2 -37.20 45.89 -32.83
C MET A 2 -36.60 46.30 -31.48
N SER A 3 -37.44 46.98 -30.68
CA SER A 3 -37.24 47.49 -29.32
C SER A 3 -37.26 46.32 -28.30
N PHE A 4 -36.76 46.43 -27.06
CA PHE A 4 -37.50 47.03 -25.94
C PHE A 4 -36.62 47.36 -24.71
N LYS A 5 -36.98 48.51 -24.11
CA LYS A 5 -36.79 49.09 -22.76
C LYS A 5 -36.05 48.32 -21.65
N LEU A 6 -35.13 49.02 -20.98
CA LEU A 6 -34.86 48.91 -19.54
C LEU A 6 -35.58 50.05 -18.80
N ASP A 7 -36.12 49.76 -17.61
CA ASP A 7 -36.47 50.77 -16.60
C ASP A 7 -36.07 50.28 -15.20
N THR A 8 -35.86 51.26 -14.32
CA THR A 8 -34.89 51.38 -13.23
C THR A 8 -35.27 50.81 -11.86
N ALA A 9 -34.25 50.45 -11.06
CA ALA A 9 -33.95 50.92 -9.68
C ALA A 9 -32.71 50.12 -9.17
N ALA A 10 -31.71 50.66 -8.47
CA ALA A 10 -31.70 51.80 -7.57
C ALA A 10 -30.34 52.54 -7.56
N LEU A 11 -30.46 53.84 -7.84
CA LEU A 11 -29.83 55.02 -7.22
C LEU A 11 -28.32 55.02 -6.91
N SER A 12 -27.66 55.75 -7.80
CA SER A 12 -26.32 56.33 -7.75
C SER A 12 -26.14 57.43 -6.71
N ASN A 13 -24.94 57.42 -6.15
CA ASN A 13 -24.20 58.55 -5.61
C ASN A 13 -23.94 59.64 -6.69
N SER A 14 -23.90 60.93 -6.32
CA SER A 14 -22.87 61.86 -6.81
C SER A 14 -23.03 63.25 -6.19
N GLY A 15 -21.89 63.84 -5.76
CA GLY A 15 -21.87 65.26 -5.38
C GLY A 15 -20.61 65.79 -4.69
N GLN A 16 -19.49 65.86 -5.43
CA GLN A 16 -18.41 66.86 -5.36
C GLN A 16 -17.32 66.81 -4.25
N GLY A 17 -16.05 66.82 -4.69
CA GLY A 17 -14.90 67.21 -3.87
C GLY A 17 -13.52 67.00 -4.52
N ASN A 18 -13.03 68.01 -5.24
CA ASN A 18 -11.64 68.46 -5.50
C ASN A 18 -10.43 67.51 -5.68
N PHE A 19 -9.68 67.79 -6.75
CA PHE A 19 -8.26 67.49 -6.98
C PHE A 19 -7.31 68.30 -6.07
N ASN A 20 -6.28 67.66 -5.49
CA ASN A 20 -4.88 68.08 -5.62
C ASN A 20 -3.84 67.14 -4.94
N ILE A 21 -2.88 66.71 -5.77
CA ILE A 21 -1.41 66.63 -5.59
C ILE A 21 -0.83 65.62 -4.57
N ALA A 22 -0.19 64.60 -5.18
CA ALA A 22 1.03 63.86 -4.78
C ALA A 22 1.04 63.09 -3.46
N ASP A 23 1.14 61.77 -3.58
CA ASP A 23 2.31 61.09 -3.00
C ASP A 23 2.81 59.97 -3.92
N ASN A 24 4.11 60.00 -4.21
CA ASN A 24 4.86 58.90 -4.80
C ASN A 24 5.37 58.08 -3.61
N ALA A 25 4.84 56.88 -3.40
CA ALA A 25 5.55 55.72 -2.82
C ALA A 25 4.52 54.63 -2.50
N GLU A 26 4.40 53.62 -3.37
CA GLU A 26 4.18 52.26 -2.86
C GLU A 26 5.52 51.55 -2.99
N VAL A 27 6.28 51.68 -1.91
CA VAL A 27 7.38 50.79 -1.54
C VAL A 27 6.72 49.57 -0.89
N GLY A 28 7.02 48.39 -1.42
CA GLY A 28 6.93 47.09 -0.74
C GLY A 28 5.53 46.64 -0.36
N ASP A 29 4.89 45.85 -1.22
CA ASP A 29 3.91 44.86 -0.73
C ASP A 29 4.70 43.59 -0.40
N SER A 30 4.82 43.29 0.90
CA SER A 30 5.24 41.99 1.38
C SER A 30 4.06 41.04 1.21
N HIS A 31 3.95 40.38 0.06
CA HIS A 31 2.99 39.30 -0.10
C HIS A 31 3.51 38.05 0.60
N GLU A 32 2.97 37.72 1.78
CA GLU A 32 3.05 36.36 2.32
C GLU A 32 2.17 35.43 1.44
N ALA A 33 2.63 35.14 0.23
CA ALA A 33 2.00 34.18 -0.68
C ALA A 33 2.63 32.78 -0.48
N PRO A 34 1.90 31.69 -0.76
CA PRO A 34 2.51 30.36 -0.80
C PRO A 34 3.52 30.28 -1.96
N PHE A 35 4.61 29.53 -1.75
CA PHE A 35 5.67 29.39 -2.74
C PHE A 35 5.13 28.98 -4.11
N LYS A 36 5.60 29.63 -5.17
CA LYS A 36 5.10 29.40 -6.53
C LYS A 36 6.22 29.22 -7.56
N ILE A 37 6.08 28.17 -8.37
CA ILE A 37 6.91 27.97 -9.57
C ILE A 37 6.12 28.38 -10.81
N ASP A 38 6.49 29.50 -11.44
CA ASP A 38 5.93 29.95 -12.71
C ASP A 38 6.64 29.29 -13.89
N VAL A 39 6.04 28.22 -14.42
CA VAL A 39 6.56 27.51 -15.60
C VAL A 39 6.13 28.22 -16.88
N HIS A 40 7.11 28.63 -17.69
CA HIS A 40 6.90 29.31 -18.96
C HIS A 40 7.44 28.50 -20.14
N PHE A 41 6.56 28.06 -21.03
CA PHE A 41 6.98 27.36 -22.25
C PHE A 41 7.40 28.34 -23.34
N ILE A 42 8.67 28.29 -23.75
CA ILE A 42 9.26 29.27 -24.68
C ILE A 42 8.92 29.01 -26.15
N ASP A 43 8.41 27.82 -26.48
CA ASP A 43 7.94 27.42 -27.81
C ASP A 43 6.88 26.29 -27.73
N ASP A 44 6.40 25.83 -28.89
CA ASP A 44 5.40 24.76 -29.02
C ASP A 44 6.02 23.35 -29.13
N SER A 45 7.26 23.17 -28.67
CA SER A 45 7.97 21.87 -28.76
C SER A 45 7.37 20.77 -27.88
N LEU A 46 6.66 21.14 -26.81
CA LEU A 46 6.04 20.23 -25.86
C LEU A 46 4.53 20.09 -26.13
N THR A 47 4.03 18.86 -26.05
CA THR A 47 2.59 18.56 -26.14
C THR A 47 1.83 19.01 -24.89
N ASP A 48 0.51 19.14 -24.97
CA ASP A 48 -0.31 19.54 -23.81
C ASP A 48 -0.23 18.53 -22.65
N SER A 49 -0.10 17.22 -22.94
CA SER A 49 0.10 16.21 -21.90
C SER A 49 1.46 16.40 -21.20
N GLN A 50 2.52 16.61 -21.96
CA GLN A 50 3.84 16.87 -21.40
C GLN A 50 3.86 18.17 -20.57
N LYS A 51 3.24 19.25 -21.06
CA LYS A 51 3.09 20.51 -20.31
C LYS A 51 2.37 20.30 -18.97
N SER A 52 1.35 19.44 -18.93
CA SER A 52 0.65 19.07 -17.69
C SER A 52 1.57 18.46 -16.65
N ILE A 53 2.54 17.63 -17.06
CA ILE A 53 3.50 16.99 -16.16
C ILE A 53 4.44 18.01 -15.52
N PHE A 54 4.85 19.06 -16.24
CA PHE A 54 5.62 20.17 -15.65
C PHE A 54 4.86 20.89 -14.55
N TYR A 55 3.56 21.15 -14.76
CA TYR A 55 2.74 21.76 -13.72
C TYR A 55 2.60 20.85 -12.50
N LYS A 56 2.42 19.53 -12.69
CA LYS A 56 2.42 18.57 -11.57
C LYS A 56 3.74 18.58 -10.80
N ALA A 57 4.88 18.65 -11.49
CA ALA A 57 6.18 18.70 -10.84
C ALA A 57 6.39 20.02 -10.08
N ALA A 58 5.92 21.14 -10.64
CA ALA A 58 5.91 22.44 -9.98
C ALA A 58 5.05 22.43 -8.71
N ASP A 59 3.85 21.85 -8.78
CA ASP A 59 2.96 21.68 -7.63
C ASP A 59 3.63 20.81 -6.55
N ARG A 60 4.26 19.69 -6.94
CA ARG A 60 4.99 18.80 -6.01
C ARG A 60 6.09 19.52 -5.24
N TRP A 61 6.90 20.35 -5.90
CA TRP A 61 7.90 21.16 -5.20
C TRP A 61 7.28 22.26 -4.32
N SER A 62 6.12 22.80 -4.70
CA SER A 62 5.38 23.80 -3.92
C SER A 62 4.65 23.22 -2.70
N GLU A 63 4.49 21.89 -2.62
CA GLU A 63 4.08 21.20 -1.38
C GLU A 63 5.22 21.12 -0.37
N ILE A 64 6.46 21.06 -0.86
CA ILE A 64 7.67 20.93 -0.05
C ILE A 64 8.15 22.30 0.40
N ILE A 65 8.24 23.26 -0.50
CA ILE A 65 8.63 24.64 -0.19
C ILE A 65 7.36 25.41 0.14
N ILE A 66 7.20 25.83 1.39
CA ILE A 66 5.94 26.42 1.89
C ILE A 66 6.04 27.90 2.22
N GLY A 67 7.25 28.45 2.31
CA GLY A 67 7.45 29.87 2.58
C GLY A 67 7.80 30.66 1.33
N ASP A 68 7.22 31.86 1.28
CA ASP A 68 7.51 32.90 0.30
C ASP A 68 9.00 33.27 0.23
N VAL A 69 9.48 33.57 -0.98
CA VAL A 69 10.84 34.03 -1.25
C VAL A 69 10.78 35.40 -1.95
N PRO A 70 11.56 36.41 -1.48
CA PRO A 70 11.40 37.80 -1.92
C PRO A 70 11.35 38.01 -3.44
N ASP A 71 10.35 38.74 -3.93
CA ASP A 71 10.19 39.10 -5.33
C ASP A 71 11.44 39.72 -5.95
N VAL A 72 11.68 39.40 -7.23
CA VAL A 72 12.74 40.00 -8.03
C VAL A 72 12.15 40.73 -9.23
N PHE A 73 12.55 41.98 -9.42
CA PHE A 73 12.29 42.69 -10.67
C PHE A 73 13.39 42.39 -11.70
N ASP A 74 13.04 41.65 -12.76
CA ASP A 74 13.89 41.44 -13.93
C ASP A 74 13.45 42.35 -15.08
N ARG A 75 14.42 42.92 -15.81
CA ARG A 75 14.12 43.84 -16.92
C ARG A 75 13.42 43.17 -18.11
N SER A 76 13.59 41.86 -18.24
CA SER A 76 13.07 41.06 -19.35
C SER A 76 11.67 40.52 -19.06
N PHE A 77 11.37 40.25 -17.79
CA PHE A 77 10.18 39.50 -17.37
C PHE A 77 9.24 40.30 -16.46
N GLY A 78 9.69 41.42 -15.88
CA GLY A 78 8.94 42.15 -14.87
C GLY A 78 9.19 41.61 -13.47
N TYR A 79 8.19 41.72 -12.59
CA TYR A 79 8.26 41.11 -11.25
C TYR A 79 8.09 39.60 -11.36
N ILE A 80 9.00 38.89 -10.72
CA ILE A 80 8.97 37.44 -10.56
C ILE A 80 8.71 37.18 -9.09
N ASP A 81 7.54 36.58 -8.85
CA ASP A 81 7.11 35.97 -7.60
C ASP A 81 7.78 34.59 -7.48
N ASP A 82 8.52 34.36 -6.40
CA ASP A 82 9.33 33.17 -6.11
C ASP A 82 10.29 32.67 -7.19
N ILE A 83 9.84 31.96 -8.22
CA ILE A 83 10.73 31.48 -9.28
C ILE A 83 10.01 31.33 -10.61
N ARG A 84 10.69 31.78 -11.67
CA ARG A 84 10.30 31.52 -13.06
C ARG A 84 11.19 30.44 -13.66
N ILE A 85 10.60 29.47 -14.36
CA ILE A 85 11.32 28.43 -15.09
C ILE A 85 10.90 28.43 -16.56
N ASP A 86 11.83 28.74 -17.45
CA ASP A 86 11.60 28.62 -18.90
C ASP A 86 11.82 27.16 -19.34
N ALA A 87 10.80 26.52 -19.91
CA ALA A 87 10.81 25.12 -20.31
C ALA A 87 10.69 24.95 -21.84
N SER A 88 11.45 24.00 -22.40
CA SER A 88 11.39 23.63 -23.83
C SER A 88 11.86 22.19 -24.07
N ALA A 89 11.57 21.66 -25.25
CA ALA A 89 12.17 20.46 -25.78
C ALA A 89 12.85 20.76 -27.13
N GLY A 90 13.99 20.12 -27.39
CA GLY A 90 14.61 20.15 -28.71
C GLY A 90 15.73 19.13 -28.80
N PHE A 91 16.24 18.89 -30.00
CA PHE A 91 17.38 17.99 -30.18
C PHE A 91 18.58 18.45 -29.33
N ILE A 92 19.11 17.57 -28.48
CA ILE A 92 20.32 17.81 -27.68
C ILE A 92 21.44 16.96 -28.25
N ASP A 93 21.33 15.63 -28.19
CA ASP A 93 22.32 14.71 -28.76
C ASP A 93 21.77 13.37 -29.29
N GLY A 94 20.46 13.14 -29.21
CA GLY A 94 19.79 11.91 -29.67
C GLY A 94 19.43 11.00 -28.51
N VAL A 95 19.21 9.71 -28.77
CA VAL A 95 18.81 8.78 -27.70
C VAL A 95 20.01 8.51 -26.77
N SER A 96 19.80 8.59 -25.45
CA SER A 96 20.59 7.97 -24.35
C SER A 96 21.81 8.67 -23.71
N ASN A 97 22.15 9.93 -24.01
CA ASN A 97 23.30 10.59 -23.34
C ASN A 97 22.93 11.82 -22.47
N ILE A 98 22.09 12.74 -22.92
CA ILE A 98 21.63 13.88 -22.11
C ILE A 98 20.11 13.99 -22.22
N ARG A 99 19.40 13.54 -21.18
CA ARG A 99 17.93 13.51 -21.14
C ARG A 99 17.32 14.89 -20.90
N GLY A 100 18.03 15.73 -20.13
CA GLY A 100 17.64 17.10 -19.78
C GLY A 100 18.86 17.95 -19.44
N LEU A 101 18.75 19.26 -19.66
CA LEU A 101 19.65 20.26 -19.11
C LEU A 101 18.80 21.24 -18.32
N ALA A 102 18.94 21.22 -17.00
CA ALA A 102 18.32 22.18 -16.13
C ALA A 102 19.30 22.87 -15.19
N GLY A 103 18.98 24.11 -14.84
CA GLY A 103 19.72 24.82 -13.83
C GLY A 103 19.30 26.27 -13.67
N PRO A 104 19.73 26.89 -12.55
CA PRO A 104 19.46 28.29 -12.27
C PRO A 104 20.32 29.19 -13.16
N ILE A 105 19.71 30.28 -13.63
CA ILE A 105 20.35 31.31 -14.45
C ILE A 105 20.44 32.64 -13.69
N GLY A 106 19.38 32.98 -12.95
CA GLY A 106 19.26 34.20 -12.16
C GLY A 106 19.19 33.90 -10.68
N PHE A 107 19.98 34.63 -9.88
CA PHE A 107 20.09 34.43 -8.43
C PHE A 107 19.74 35.71 -7.67
N ARG A 108 19.08 35.54 -6.53
CA ARG A 108 18.81 36.62 -5.58
C ARG A 108 20.09 37.10 -4.93
N SER A 109 20.21 38.42 -4.82
CA SER A 109 21.38 39.02 -4.18
C SER A 109 21.40 38.69 -2.68
N GLY A 110 22.51 38.14 -2.20
CA GLY A 110 22.72 37.83 -0.78
C GLY A 110 22.39 36.39 -0.42
N SER A 111 21.24 35.85 -0.84
CA SER A 111 20.82 34.48 -0.50
C SER A 111 21.29 33.41 -1.49
N TRP A 112 21.63 33.79 -2.73
CA TRP A 112 21.86 32.84 -3.84
C TRP A 112 20.65 31.98 -4.22
N LEU A 113 19.48 32.20 -3.62
CA LEU A 113 18.27 31.48 -4.04
C LEU A 113 17.92 31.84 -5.49
N PRO A 114 17.70 30.86 -6.37
CA PRO A 114 17.32 31.09 -7.76
C PRO A 114 15.98 31.85 -7.86
N TYR A 115 15.92 32.86 -8.73
CA TYR A 115 14.65 33.50 -9.14
C TYR A 115 14.30 33.18 -10.60
N TYR A 116 15.28 32.69 -11.37
CA TYR A 116 15.09 32.35 -12.78
C TYR A 116 15.96 31.16 -13.16
N GLY A 117 15.40 30.19 -13.86
CA GLY A 117 16.13 29.08 -14.45
C GLY A 117 15.55 28.60 -15.76
N SER A 118 16.20 27.62 -16.36
CA SER A 118 15.76 26.99 -17.60
C SER A 118 15.81 25.48 -17.50
N MET A 119 14.88 24.81 -18.19
CA MET A 119 14.91 23.38 -18.43
C MET A 119 14.75 23.09 -19.92
N ARG A 120 15.64 22.26 -20.47
CA ARG A 120 15.57 21.82 -21.86
C ARG A 120 15.73 20.30 -21.95
N PHE A 121 14.76 19.63 -22.55
CA PHE A 121 14.74 18.18 -22.69
C PHE A 121 15.06 17.72 -24.11
N ASP A 122 15.71 16.56 -24.26
CA ASP A 122 15.90 15.97 -25.58
C ASP A 122 14.60 15.35 -26.08
N THR A 123 14.08 15.90 -27.18
CA THR A 123 12.90 15.37 -27.89
C THR A 123 13.00 13.89 -28.24
N ALA A 124 14.20 13.35 -28.44
CA ALA A 124 14.42 11.94 -28.76
C ALA A 124 14.22 11.02 -27.53
N ASP A 125 14.47 11.53 -26.32
CA ASP A 125 14.36 10.75 -25.09
C ASP A 125 12.96 10.87 -24.47
N ILE A 126 12.30 12.03 -24.55
CA ILE A 126 10.97 12.23 -23.94
C ILE A 126 9.79 11.68 -24.75
N ALA A 127 10.02 11.26 -26.00
CA ALA A 127 8.95 10.76 -26.87
C ALA A 127 8.47 9.34 -26.51
N ASP A 128 9.37 8.54 -25.91
CA ASP A 128 9.15 7.13 -25.59
C ASP A 128 9.05 6.87 -24.08
N LEU A 129 9.12 7.91 -23.23
CA LEU A 129 8.96 7.77 -21.78
C LEU A 129 7.47 7.64 -21.41
N GLU A 130 7.18 6.70 -20.51
CA GLU A 130 5.90 6.64 -19.82
C GLU A 130 5.70 7.90 -18.94
N GLU A 131 4.45 8.26 -18.67
CA GLU A 131 4.14 9.51 -17.94
C GLU A 131 4.81 9.60 -16.56
N SER A 132 4.96 8.48 -15.86
CA SER A 132 5.63 8.40 -14.54
C SER A 132 7.13 8.70 -14.65
N SER A 133 7.82 8.06 -15.59
CA SER A 133 9.26 8.29 -15.80
C SER A 133 9.56 9.70 -16.29
N LEU A 134 8.66 10.30 -17.08
CA LEU A 134 8.77 11.70 -17.49
C LEU A 134 8.51 12.65 -16.32
N PHE A 135 7.58 12.32 -15.42
CA PHE A 135 7.34 13.09 -14.20
C PHE A 135 8.58 13.13 -13.31
N ASP A 136 9.18 11.98 -12.99
CA ASP A 136 10.38 11.90 -12.15
C ASP A 136 11.55 12.67 -12.77
N LEU A 137 11.72 12.57 -14.08
CA LEU A 137 12.74 13.33 -14.82
C LEU A 137 12.52 14.84 -14.70
N ILE A 138 11.30 15.33 -14.92
CA ILE A 138 11.02 16.77 -14.81
C ILE A 138 11.16 17.23 -13.34
N LEU A 139 10.70 16.42 -12.38
CA LEU A 139 10.79 16.73 -10.96
C LEU A 139 12.26 16.87 -10.52
N HIS A 140 13.10 15.92 -10.92
CA HIS A 140 14.55 15.91 -10.69
C HIS A 140 15.23 17.17 -11.23
N GLU A 141 15.03 17.45 -12.53
CA GLU A 141 15.64 18.60 -13.21
C GLU A 141 15.17 19.93 -12.60
N MET A 142 13.91 20.01 -12.18
CA MET A 142 13.37 21.18 -11.49
C MET A 142 14.03 21.37 -10.11
N GLY A 143 14.40 20.29 -9.41
CA GLY A 143 15.21 20.33 -8.20
C GLY A 143 16.56 21.03 -8.40
N HIS A 144 17.23 20.76 -9.52
CA HIS A 144 18.45 21.47 -9.88
C HIS A 144 18.23 22.96 -10.12
N VAL A 145 17.12 23.35 -10.77
CA VAL A 145 16.75 24.76 -10.95
C VAL A 145 16.53 25.47 -9.61
N LEU A 146 15.95 24.77 -8.63
CA LEU A 146 15.72 25.29 -7.28
C LEU A 146 17.01 25.47 -6.47
N GLY A 147 18.13 24.89 -6.90
CA GLY A 147 19.44 25.04 -6.28
C GLY A 147 20.08 23.74 -5.79
N ILE A 148 19.33 22.63 -5.79
CA ILE A 148 19.83 21.35 -5.28
C ILE A 148 20.97 20.87 -6.18
N GLY A 149 22.16 20.67 -5.60
CA GLY A 149 23.36 20.29 -6.35
C GLY A 149 24.03 21.42 -7.14
N THR A 150 23.30 22.50 -7.46
CA THR A 150 23.79 23.57 -8.35
C THR A 150 24.37 24.76 -7.61
N ILE A 151 23.95 25.03 -6.37
CA ILE A 151 24.47 26.14 -5.54
C ILE A 151 25.16 25.68 -4.24
N TRP A 152 25.29 24.37 -4.01
CA TRP A 152 25.91 23.83 -2.80
C TRP A 152 27.32 24.36 -2.57
N GLU A 153 28.16 24.41 -3.62
CA GLU A 153 29.52 24.97 -3.53
C GLU A 153 29.50 26.48 -3.24
N ASN A 154 28.62 27.23 -3.89
CA ASN A 154 28.48 28.68 -3.70
C ASN A 154 28.09 29.06 -2.26
N LEU A 155 27.29 28.20 -1.61
CA LEU A 155 26.87 28.36 -0.22
C LEU A 155 27.88 27.76 0.78
N GLY A 156 28.96 27.13 0.30
CA GLY A 156 29.95 26.49 1.16
C GLY A 156 29.42 25.24 1.88
N LEU A 157 28.42 24.58 1.31
CA LEU A 157 27.79 23.38 1.88
C LEU A 157 28.49 22.09 1.46
N LEU A 158 29.56 22.15 0.66
CA LEU A 158 30.35 20.98 0.27
C LEU A 158 31.68 20.92 1.00
N ASP A 159 32.00 19.75 1.53
CA ASP A 159 33.34 19.38 2.02
C ASP A 159 33.93 18.26 1.14
N ASN A 160 35.26 18.16 1.13
CA ASN A 160 36.01 17.13 0.43
C ASN A 160 35.69 17.02 -1.09
N SER A 161 35.26 18.13 -1.71
CA SER A 161 34.81 18.21 -3.11
C SER A 161 35.86 17.78 -4.15
N SER A 162 37.15 17.86 -3.80
CA SER A 162 38.26 17.42 -4.66
C SER A 162 38.72 15.98 -4.39
N THR A 163 38.02 15.23 -3.53
CA THR A 163 38.40 13.88 -3.11
C THR A 163 37.45 12.83 -3.70
N SER A 164 37.70 11.56 -3.38
CA SER A 164 36.79 10.46 -3.72
C SER A 164 35.55 10.39 -2.82
N ASP A 165 35.46 11.21 -1.78
CA ASP A 165 34.34 11.22 -0.82
C ASP A 165 33.84 12.64 -0.55
N PRO A 166 33.27 13.33 -1.56
CA PRO A 166 32.64 14.62 -1.33
C PRO A 166 31.40 14.47 -0.45
N ARG A 167 31.13 15.48 0.37
CA ARG A 167 30.07 15.46 1.38
C ARG A 167 29.29 16.76 1.42
N PHE A 168 27.98 16.67 1.64
CA PHE A 168 27.10 17.81 1.91
C PHE A 168 26.99 18.03 3.41
N THR A 169 27.19 19.27 3.86
CA THR A 169 27.40 19.64 5.27
C THR A 169 26.21 20.39 5.89
N GLY A 170 25.09 20.49 5.17
CA GLY A 170 23.85 21.05 5.70
C GLY A 170 23.34 20.27 6.92
N ALA A 171 22.93 21.00 7.95
CA ALA A 171 22.57 20.42 9.23
C ALA A 171 21.22 19.71 9.18
N SER A 172 20.25 20.29 8.45
CA SER A 172 18.91 19.73 8.31
C SER A 172 18.95 18.42 7.51
N ALA A 173 19.60 18.40 6.35
CA ALA A 173 19.77 17.18 5.57
C ALA A 173 20.56 16.10 6.32
N THR A 174 21.61 16.48 7.06
CA THR A 174 22.40 15.53 7.87
C THR A 174 21.56 14.91 8.99
N SER A 175 20.66 15.68 9.60
CA SER A 175 19.74 15.17 10.62
C SER A 175 18.81 14.09 10.06
N GLU A 176 18.20 14.35 8.90
CA GLU A 176 17.32 13.36 8.24
C GLU A 176 18.10 12.15 7.73
N TYR A 177 19.33 12.33 7.22
CA TYR A 177 20.20 11.22 6.83
C TYR A 177 20.52 10.30 8.01
N ASN A 178 20.91 10.86 9.15
CA ASN A 178 21.18 10.07 10.35
C ASN A 178 19.93 9.35 10.87
N LYS A 179 18.76 9.98 10.74
CA LYS A 179 17.48 9.39 11.13
C LYS A 179 17.10 8.21 10.24
N ILE A 180 17.19 8.36 8.91
CA ILE A 180 16.83 7.30 7.95
C ILE A 180 17.78 6.11 8.06
N PHE A 181 19.09 6.36 8.14
CA PHE A 181 20.08 5.28 8.12
C PHE A 181 20.50 4.79 9.52
N GLY A 182 19.94 5.33 10.59
CA GLY A 182 20.33 4.99 11.98
C GLY A 182 21.79 5.34 12.32
N LEU A 183 22.33 6.41 11.71
CA LEU A 183 23.74 6.81 11.80
C LEU A 183 23.95 8.00 12.74
N ASN A 184 25.22 8.38 12.92
CA ASN A 184 25.63 9.60 13.61
C ASN A 184 26.80 10.27 12.87
N GLU A 185 26.59 10.52 11.59
CA GLU A 185 27.54 11.17 10.69
C GLU A 185 27.45 12.70 10.78
N ALA A 186 28.53 13.37 10.39
CA ALA A 186 28.60 14.83 10.36
C ALA A 186 28.14 15.46 9.04
N SER A 187 27.88 14.63 8.01
CA SER A 187 27.59 15.10 6.65
C SER A 187 27.02 13.97 5.78
N VAL A 188 26.35 14.35 4.68
CA VAL A 188 25.66 13.45 3.76
C VAL A 188 26.56 13.07 2.56
N PRO A 189 26.64 11.78 2.15
CA PRO A 189 27.36 11.35 0.94
C PRO A 189 26.92 12.06 -0.35
N VAL A 190 27.86 12.66 -1.08
CA VAL A 190 27.63 13.27 -2.40
C VAL A 190 28.33 12.45 -3.48
N GLU A 191 27.81 12.46 -4.71
CA GLU A 191 28.39 11.73 -5.84
C GLU A 191 29.78 12.27 -6.20
N ALA A 192 30.74 11.36 -6.40
CA ALA A 192 32.13 11.67 -6.72
C ALA A 192 32.48 11.44 -8.20
N LYS A 193 31.63 10.73 -8.94
CA LYS A 193 31.87 10.24 -10.32
C LYS A 193 30.90 10.88 -11.33
N GLY A 194 31.19 10.71 -12.63
CA GLY A 194 30.30 11.15 -13.72
C GLY A 194 30.58 12.53 -14.35
N GLY A 195 31.67 13.21 -13.94
CA GLY A 195 32.05 14.52 -14.52
C GLY A 195 31.25 15.68 -13.92
N SER A 196 31.39 16.90 -14.45
CA SER A 196 30.81 18.12 -13.85
C SER A 196 29.29 18.21 -13.89
N LEU A 197 28.62 17.32 -14.63
CA LEU A 197 27.16 17.24 -14.71
C LEU A 197 26.57 16.26 -13.67
N THR A 198 27.39 15.40 -13.06
CA THR A 198 26.91 14.36 -12.14
C THR A 198 27.62 14.44 -10.79
N ALA A 199 28.95 14.56 -10.79
CA ALA A 199 29.73 14.70 -9.57
C ALA A 199 29.40 16.03 -8.87
N LEU A 200 29.34 16.01 -7.54
CA LEU A 200 29.07 17.15 -6.67
C LEU A 200 27.66 17.75 -6.74
N GLY A 201 26.85 17.37 -7.74
CA GLY A 201 25.48 17.84 -7.93
C GLY A 201 24.39 16.88 -7.48
N HIS A 202 24.74 15.67 -7.06
CA HIS A 202 23.78 14.60 -6.75
C HIS A 202 24.10 13.91 -5.44
N TRP A 203 23.08 13.31 -4.83
CA TRP A 203 23.32 12.31 -3.81
C TRP A 203 24.06 11.12 -4.40
N ARG A 204 24.90 10.49 -3.57
CA ARG A 204 25.71 9.36 -4.01
C ARG A 204 24.84 8.14 -4.31
N GLU A 205 24.85 7.68 -5.55
CA GLU A 205 23.99 6.58 -5.99
C GLU A 205 24.25 5.30 -5.18
N THR A 206 25.51 4.99 -4.85
CA THR A 206 25.85 3.81 -4.02
C THR A 206 25.41 3.89 -2.56
N SER A 207 24.97 5.05 -2.10
CA SER A 207 24.45 5.25 -0.74
C SER A 207 22.94 5.47 -0.73
N PHE A 208 22.37 5.93 -1.85
CA PHE A 208 21.00 6.37 -1.93
C PHE A 208 20.13 5.59 -2.92
N SER A 209 20.70 4.65 -3.67
CA SER A 209 20.00 3.79 -4.64
C SER A 209 19.05 4.57 -5.55
N ASN A 210 17.75 4.55 -5.25
CA ASN A 210 16.69 5.13 -6.05
C ASN A 210 16.18 6.50 -5.60
N GLU A 211 16.84 7.19 -4.68
CA GLU A 211 16.43 8.55 -4.31
C GLU A 211 16.40 9.49 -5.53
N LEU A 212 15.38 10.35 -5.61
CA LEU A 212 15.11 11.22 -6.77
C LEU A 212 16.32 11.99 -7.28
N MET A 213 17.13 12.59 -6.40
CA MET A 213 18.26 13.46 -6.71
C MET A 213 19.60 12.70 -6.75
N THR A 214 19.58 11.38 -6.97
CA THR A 214 20.75 10.61 -7.40
C THR A 214 21.05 10.83 -8.88
N GLY A 215 22.27 10.51 -9.33
CA GLY A 215 22.73 10.79 -10.70
C GLY A 215 22.04 9.98 -11.81
N SER A 216 21.21 8.99 -11.46
CA SER A 216 20.52 8.12 -12.40
C SER A 216 19.10 7.85 -11.89
N LEU A 217 18.08 8.13 -12.71
CA LEU A 217 16.71 7.72 -12.40
C LEU A 217 16.52 6.23 -12.70
N ASN A 218 15.89 5.53 -11.76
CA ASN A 218 15.62 4.11 -11.84
C ASN A 218 14.30 3.85 -12.59
N ALA A 219 14.14 2.64 -13.13
CA ALA A 219 12.92 2.22 -13.83
C ALA A 219 11.70 2.06 -12.90
N GLY A 220 11.91 2.08 -11.58
CA GLY A 220 10.88 2.04 -10.54
C GLY A 220 10.64 3.41 -9.89
N LEU A 221 10.16 3.43 -8.64
CA LEU A 221 9.93 4.66 -7.88
C LEU A 221 11.23 5.42 -7.62
N ASN A 222 11.19 6.75 -7.78
CA ASN A 222 12.28 7.66 -7.44
C ASN A 222 11.82 8.67 -6.37
N PRO A 223 11.77 8.29 -5.08
CA PRO A 223 11.18 9.13 -4.03
C PRO A 223 11.95 10.42 -3.78
N LEU A 224 11.22 11.52 -3.61
CA LEU A 224 11.73 12.78 -3.08
C LEU A 224 11.88 12.65 -1.55
N SER A 225 13.05 12.21 -1.09
CA SER A 225 13.28 11.89 0.33
C SER A 225 13.23 13.11 1.25
N SER A 226 13.04 12.86 2.55
CA SER A 226 13.16 13.91 3.57
C SER A 226 14.55 14.54 3.62
N ILE A 227 15.59 13.85 3.15
CA ILE A 227 16.97 14.34 3.05
C ILE A 227 17.05 15.42 1.97
N THR A 228 16.48 15.15 0.79
CA THR A 228 16.39 16.14 -0.30
C THR A 228 15.54 17.33 0.11
N ALA A 229 14.37 17.10 0.71
CA ALA A 229 13.50 18.18 1.19
C ALA A 229 14.19 19.04 2.25
N ALA A 230 14.86 18.43 3.23
CA ALA A 230 15.60 19.14 4.26
C ALA A 230 16.83 19.88 3.71
N SER A 231 17.44 19.41 2.61
CA SER A 231 18.57 20.11 1.98
C SER A 231 18.18 21.49 1.45
N LEU A 232 16.91 21.70 1.07
CA LEU A 232 16.38 23.02 0.67
C LEU A 232 16.33 23.99 1.86
N GLU A 233 16.06 23.50 3.07
CA GLU A 233 16.17 24.33 4.30
C GLU A 233 17.60 24.82 4.49
N ASP A 234 18.59 23.95 4.24
CA ASP A 234 20.00 24.29 4.29
C ASP A 234 20.40 25.31 3.20
N LEU A 235 19.67 25.39 2.08
CA LEU A 235 19.85 26.46 1.07
C LEU A 235 19.21 27.78 1.47
N GLY A 236 18.26 27.77 2.41
CA GLY A 236 17.55 28.94 2.91
C GLY A 236 16.07 29.04 2.53
N TYR A 237 15.47 27.98 2.00
CA TYR A 237 14.01 27.89 1.82
C TYR A 237 13.31 27.56 3.15
N VAL A 238 12.03 27.88 3.26
CA VAL A 238 11.17 27.37 4.33
C VAL A 238 10.43 26.15 3.80
N VAL A 239 10.64 24.99 4.43
CA VAL A 239 10.16 23.70 3.90
C VAL A 239 9.27 22.95 4.88
N ASN A 240 8.38 22.15 4.32
CA ASN A 240 7.64 21.12 5.02
C ASN A 240 8.28 19.74 4.77
N VAL A 241 9.27 19.38 5.59
CA VAL A 241 9.96 18.08 5.48
C VAL A 241 8.99 16.90 5.59
N SER A 242 7.87 17.05 6.32
CA SER A 242 6.87 15.97 6.46
C SER A 242 6.05 15.70 5.19
N ALA A 243 6.12 16.58 4.19
CA ALA A 243 5.51 16.36 2.88
C ALA A 243 6.44 15.61 1.90
N ALA A 244 7.65 15.25 2.32
CA ALA A 244 8.56 14.40 1.56
C ALA A 244 8.00 12.97 1.42
N ASP A 245 8.44 12.26 0.39
CA ASP A 245 8.08 10.86 0.20
C ASP A 245 8.81 10.00 1.24
N SER A 246 8.15 8.92 1.68
CA SER A 246 8.83 7.87 2.43
C SER A 246 9.97 7.31 1.59
N TYR A 247 11.15 7.21 2.17
CA TYR A 247 12.36 6.77 1.49
C TYR A 247 13.15 5.85 2.40
N PHE A 248 13.36 4.62 1.94
CA PHE A 248 14.16 3.58 2.58
C PHE A 248 15.23 3.13 1.59
N PRO A 249 16.51 3.07 1.98
CA PRO A 249 17.56 2.62 1.09
C PRO A 249 17.47 1.11 0.90
N THR A 250 17.50 0.61 -0.33
CA THR A 250 17.51 -0.84 -0.63
C THR A 250 18.62 -1.57 0.15
N GLY A 251 18.28 -2.62 0.90
CA GLY A 251 19.23 -3.44 1.67
C GLY A 251 19.55 -2.97 3.11
N SER A 252 18.69 -2.17 3.73
CA SER A 252 18.65 -2.03 5.20
C SER A 252 17.70 -3.06 5.81
N ASN A 253 18.05 -3.68 6.95
CA ASN A 253 17.07 -4.43 7.75
C ASN A 253 16.14 -3.45 8.45
N ASP A 254 14.98 -3.19 7.87
CA ASP A 254 13.99 -2.32 8.45
C ASP A 254 13.04 -3.12 9.36
N ASN A 255 12.71 -2.53 10.51
CA ASN A 255 11.79 -3.11 11.48
C ASN A 255 10.51 -2.28 11.51
N PHE A 256 9.45 -2.81 10.94
CA PHE A 256 8.12 -2.21 10.95
C PHE A 256 7.32 -2.75 12.13
N ILE A 257 6.83 -1.88 13.01
CA ILE A 257 6.02 -2.27 14.18
C ILE A 257 4.60 -1.73 14.02
N ILE A 258 3.66 -2.63 13.80
CA ILE A 258 2.25 -2.37 13.57
C ILE A 258 1.46 -2.58 14.86
N ARG A 259 0.69 -1.57 15.27
CA ARG A 259 -0.03 -1.59 16.56
C ARG A 259 -1.54 -1.37 16.41
N ARG A 260 -2.32 -2.05 17.26
CA ARG A 260 -3.76 -1.78 17.44
C ARG A 260 -4.03 -0.29 17.66
N GLY A 261 -4.96 0.28 16.90
CA GLY A 261 -5.43 1.66 17.06
C GLY A 261 -4.62 2.73 16.32
N TYR A 262 -3.59 2.36 15.55
CA TYR A 262 -2.77 3.29 14.77
C TYR A 262 -3.33 3.54 13.35
N GLY A 263 -4.36 2.80 12.94
CA GLY A 263 -5.04 2.98 11.65
C GLY A 263 -4.33 2.29 10.50
N THR A 264 -4.38 2.91 9.32
CA THR A 264 -3.77 2.37 8.10
C THR A 264 -2.32 2.82 7.97
N GLU A 265 -1.40 1.86 7.89
CA GLU A 265 0.01 2.09 7.59
C GLU A 265 0.33 1.69 6.15
N ARG A 266 1.10 2.52 5.44
CA ARG A 266 1.59 2.22 4.09
C ARG A 266 3.11 2.06 4.17
N ILE A 267 3.59 0.86 3.86
CA ILE A 267 5.02 0.53 3.84
C ILE A 267 5.46 0.48 2.38
N ILE A 268 6.59 1.12 2.08
CA ILE A 268 7.18 1.19 0.75
C ILE A 268 8.55 0.54 0.86
N GLY A 269 8.88 -0.37 -0.07
CA GLY A 269 10.18 -1.05 -0.07
C GLY A 269 10.32 -2.08 1.04
N PHE A 270 9.23 -2.76 1.42
CA PHE A 270 9.33 -3.93 2.29
C PHE A 270 10.07 -5.03 1.54
N ASP A 271 11.32 -5.27 1.90
CA ASP A 271 12.15 -6.33 1.35
C ASP A 271 11.81 -7.64 2.08
N GLY A 272 10.84 -8.36 1.51
CA GLY A 272 10.45 -9.69 1.95
C GLY A 272 11.60 -10.71 1.83
N ILE A 273 11.39 -11.89 2.37
CA ILE A 273 12.33 -13.02 2.29
C ILE A 273 12.25 -13.78 0.94
N GLY A 274 11.24 -13.45 0.12
CA GLY A 274 11.07 -13.84 -1.28
C GLY A 274 10.38 -15.19 -1.49
N ALA A 275 9.75 -15.38 -2.66
CA ALA A 275 9.03 -16.60 -2.99
C ALA A 275 9.91 -17.86 -2.94
N GLY A 276 9.63 -18.72 -1.96
CA GLY A 276 9.99 -20.14 -2.02
C GLY A 276 11.47 -20.51 -1.95
N THR A 277 12.30 -19.71 -1.30
CA THR A 277 13.68 -20.11 -1.00
C THR A 277 13.83 -20.43 0.48
N SER A 278 14.71 -21.37 0.82
CA SER A 278 15.34 -21.35 2.14
C SER A 278 16.32 -20.18 2.07
N PRO A 279 15.99 -19.00 2.61
CA PRO A 279 16.83 -17.83 2.45
C PRO A 279 18.21 -18.13 3.04
N ASP A 280 19.26 -17.71 2.35
CA ASP A 280 20.59 -17.85 2.89
C ASP A 280 20.80 -16.82 4.03
N ALA A 281 21.92 -16.97 4.75
CA ALA A 281 22.22 -16.09 5.88
C ALA A 281 22.41 -14.62 5.47
N ALA A 282 22.66 -14.32 4.18
CA ALA A 282 22.76 -12.95 3.69
C ALA A 282 21.36 -12.36 3.47
N THR A 283 20.45 -13.11 2.83
CA THR A 283 19.03 -12.72 2.68
C THR A 283 18.38 -12.50 4.03
N LEU A 284 18.54 -13.41 4.99
CA LEU A 284 18.01 -13.21 6.35
C LEU A 284 18.63 -12.02 7.10
N SER A 285 19.85 -11.63 6.74
CA SER A 285 20.54 -10.49 7.34
C SER A 285 20.26 -9.17 6.64
N GLU A 286 19.50 -9.20 5.55
CA GLU A 286 19.05 -8.05 4.73
C GLU A 286 17.51 -7.93 4.70
N ALA A 287 16.78 -8.92 5.24
CA ALA A 287 15.33 -8.97 5.21
C ALA A 287 14.69 -8.01 6.22
N ASP A 288 13.62 -7.35 5.77
CA ASP A 288 12.78 -6.52 6.61
C ASP A 288 11.93 -7.36 7.53
N ILE A 289 11.52 -6.77 8.64
CA ILE A 289 10.72 -7.41 9.67
C ILE A 289 9.43 -6.66 9.84
N LEU A 290 8.31 -7.38 9.74
CA LEU A 290 6.98 -6.85 10.00
C LEU A 290 6.43 -7.45 11.29
N LEU A 291 6.36 -6.63 12.34
CA LEU A 291 5.93 -7.05 13.67
C LEU A 291 4.53 -6.51 13.96
N PHE A 292 3.61 -7.41 14.27
CA PHE A 292 2.23 -7.10 14.68
C PHE A 292 2.08 -7.21 16.20
N GLU A 293 1.62 -6.13 16.83
CA GLU A 293 1.45 -6.01 18.28
C GLU A 293 0.01 -5.59 18.64
N GLY A 294 -0.69 -6.49 19.34
CA GLY A 294 -1.97 -6.18 19.95
C GLY A 294 -2.98 -7.32 19.86
N GLU A 295 -4.08 -7.18 20.59
CA GLU A 295 -5.11 -8.22 20.69
C GLU A 295 -5.72 -8.52 19.31
N GLY A 296 -5.74 -9.82 18.97
CA GLY A 296 -6.31 -10.35 17.73
C GLY A 296 -5.43 -10.19 16.47
N LEU A 297 -4.32 -9.44 16.54
CA LEU A 297 -3.33 -9.42 15.46
C LEU A 297 -2.50 -10.70 15.48
N THR A 298 -3.05 -11.75 14.89
CA THR A 298 -2.47 -13.10 14.85
C THR A 298 -2.58 -13.65 13.44
N ALA A 299 -1.70 -14.57 13.06
CA ALA A 299 -1.78 -15.25 11.76
C ALA A 299 -3.18 -15.81 11.46
N ARG A 300 -3.85 -16.43 12.45
CA ARG A 300 -5.19 -17.04 12.28
C ARG A 300 -6.29 -16.06 11.84
N HIS A 301 -6.16 -14.80 12.25
CA HIS A 301 -7.10 -13.73 11.88
C HIS A 301 -6.58 -12.86 10.74
N MET A 302 -5.35 -13.08 10.27
CA MET A 302 -4.77 -12.30 9.18
C MET A 302 -5.52 -12.58 7.89
N LEU A 303 -5.80 -11.52 7.13
CA LEU A 303 -6.41 -11.57 5.82
C LEU A 303 -5.48 -10.84 4.85
N LEU A 304 -5.15 -11.51 3.75
CA LEU A 304 -4.30 -10.98 2.69
C LEU A 304 -5.16 -10.69 1.45
N ASN A 305 -4.96 -9.51 0.87
CA ASN A 305 -5.65 -9.12 -0.35
C ASN A 305 -4.68 -8.42 -1.31
N GLN A 306 -4.48 -8.99 -2.49
CA GLN A 306 -3.66 -8.39 -3.54
C GLN A 306 -4.48 -7.35 -4.31
N THR A 307 -4.07 -6.08 -4.26
CA THR A 307 -4.75 -4.98 -4.96
C THR A 307 -3.81 -4.29 -5.94
N ASN A 308 -3.98 -4.55 -7.24
CA ASN A 308 -3.01 -4.16 -8.26
C ASN A 308 -1.62 -4.74 -7.93
N LYS A 309 -0.64 -3.87 -7.61
CA LYS A 309 0.70 -4.25 -7.19
C LYS A 309 0.90 -4.22 -5.67
N ASP A 310 -0.10 -3.80 -4.90
CA ASP A 310 0.03 -3.61 -3.46
C ASP A 310 -0.60 -4.79 -2.70
N LEU A 311 0.10 -5.32 -1.70
CA LEU A 311 -0.45 -6.30 -0.76
C LEU A 311 -1.09 -5.58 0.42
N VAL A 312 -2.38 -5.81 0.65
CA VAL A 312 -3.11 -5.27 1.80
C VAL A 312 -3.28 -6.36 2.85
N ILE A 313 -2.81 -6.07 4.06
CA ILE A 313 -2.91 -6.94 5.23
C ILE A 313 -3.94 -6.34 6.18
N THR A 314 -4.98 -7.10 6.47
CA THR A 314 -6.00 -6.75 7.46
C THR A 314 -6.21 -7.90 8.43
N PHE A 315 -7.07 -7.71 9.42
CA PHE A 315 -7.37 -8.75 10.40
C PHE A 315 -8.88 -8.86 10.63
N GLU A 316 -9.38 -10.09 10.68
CA GLU A 316 -10.78 -10.39 10.88
C GLU A 316 -11.30 -9.78 12.20
N GLY A 317 -12.43 -9.07 12.12
CA GLY A 317 -13.03 -8.38 13.27
C GLY A 317 -12.24 -7.17 13.77
N ILE A 318 -11.19 -6.74 13.07
CA ILE A 318 -10.30 -5.64 13.46
C ILE A 318 -10.31 -4.57 12.37
N SER A 319 -10.81 -3.38 12.71
CA SER A 319 -10.95 -2.25 11.76
C SER A 319 -10.04 -1.06 12.08
N ASP A 320 -9.33 -1.10 13.20
CA ASP A 320 -8.48 -0.02 13.69
C ASP A 320 -7.00 -0.20 13.30
N VAL A 321 -6.70 -1.21 12.46
CA VAL A 321 -5.38 -1.52 11.90
C VAL A 321 -5.52 -2.07 10.49
N SER A 322 -4.73 -1.56 9.56
CA SER A 322 -4.47 -2.19 8.26
C SER A 322 -3.07 -1.83 7.78
N VAL A 323 -2.41 -2.70 7.03
CA VAL A 323 -1.11 -2.43 6.42
C VAL A 323 -1.22 -2.58 4.92
N THR A 324 -0.61 -1.66 4.17
CA THR A 324 -0.45 -1.77 2.73
C THR A 324 1.03 -1.82 2.41
N LEU A 325 1.51 -2.96 1.93
CA LEU A 325 2.84 -3.10 1.35
C LEU A 325 2.76 -2.71 -0.11
N GLN A 326 3.40 -1.60 -0.47
CA GLN A 326 3.37 -1.06 -1.82
C GLN A 326 4.27 -1.86 -2.77
N ASP A 327 3.79 -2.09 -4.00
CA ASP A 327 4.53 -2.78 -5.05
C ASP A 327 5.08 -4.16 -4.58
N PHE A 328 4.33 -4.82 -3.70
CA PHE A 328 4.68 -6.08 -3.07
C PHE A 328 3.69 -7.18 -3.51
N ALA A 329 4.24 -8.27 -4.03
CA ALA A 329 3.47 -9.41 -4.49
C ALA A 329 3.18 -10.36 -3.32
N ILE A 330 1.96 -10.87 -3.22
CA ILE A 330 1.54 -11.74 -2.12
C ILE A 330 2.43 -12.98 -1.99
N GLU A 331 2.88 -13.56 -3.10
CA GLU A 331 3.77 -14.72 -3.15
C GLU A 331 5.16 -14.47 -2.57
N ASP A 332 5.56 -13.22 -2.38
CA ASP A 332 6.83 -12.84 -1.74
C ASP A 332 6.68 -12.62 -0.22
N PHE A 333 5.45 -12.69 0.31
CA PHE A 333 5.16 -12.38 1.71
C PHE A 333 5.68 -13.43 2.69
N ASP A 334 5.86 -14.68 2.24
CA ASP A 334 6.52 -15.72 3.05
C ASP A 334 7.34 -16.73 2.23
N ASN A 335 8.27 -17.41 2.91
CA ASN A 335 9.17 -18.41 2.35
C ASN A 335 8.51 -19.78 2.25
N LEU A 336 8.18 -20.23 1.04
CA LEU A 336 7.94 -21.67 0.83
C LEU A 336 9.25 -22.48 0.94
N GLY A 337 9.34 -23.35 1.94
CA GLY A 337 10.45 -24.31 2.06
C GLY A 337 10.61 -25.22 0.82
N GLN A 338 11.86 -25.49 0.44
CA GLN A 338 12.23 -26.22 -0.78
C GLN A 338 11.64 -27.64 -0.86
N GLY A 339 10.77 -27.87 -1.84
CA GLY A 339 10.45 -29.22 -2.34
C GLY A 339 10.06 -30.24 -1.27
N PRO A 340 9.96 -31.54 -1.62
CA PRO A 340 9.57 -32.54 -0.64
C PRO A 340 10.75 -32.88 0.30
N GLY A 341 10.76 -32.33 1.53
CA GLY A 341 11.48 -32.96 2.64
C GLY A 341 12.15 -32.09 3.72
N THR A 342 12.04 -30.76 3.73
CA THR A 342 12.44 -29.95 4.90
C THR A 342 11.72 -28.60 4.93
N ILE A 343 10.95 -28.36 6.01
CA ILE A 343 10.27 -27.09 6.29
C ILE A 343 11.27 -26.15 6.96
N SER A 344 11.36 -24.90 6.52
CA SER A 344 12.10 -23.85 7.22
C SER A 344 11.10 -23.11 8.10
N ASN A 345 11.33 -23.08 9.42
CA ASN A 345 10.43 -22.34 10.31
C ASN A 345 10.76 -20.83 10.34
N GLN A 346 11.66 -20.33 9.49
CA GLN A 346 12.15 -18.96 9.56
C GLN A 346 11.31 -18.00 8.70
N GLY A 347 10.40 -17.27 9.34
CA GLY A 347 9.65 -16.14 8.76
C GLY A 347 10.15 -14.77 9.24
N ASN A 348 9.86 -13.71 8.48
CA ASN A 348 10.19 -12.31 8.80
C ASN A 348 8.95 -11.48 9.24
N VAL A 349 7.79 -12.12 9.34
CA VAL A 349 6.56 -11.56 9.89
C VAL A 349 6.32 -12.14 11.28
N ILE A 350 6.17 -11.26 12.29
CA ILE A 350 6.16 -11.64 13.71
C ILE A 350 4.85 -11.20 14.35
N PHE A 351 4.16 -12.13 15.00
CA PHE A 351 2.98 -11.84 15.82
C PHE A 351 3.36 -11.87 17.30
N VAL A 352 3.28 -10.73 17.98
CA VAL A 352 3.61 -10.65 19.40
C VAL A 352 2.51 -11.31 20.24
N PRO A 353 2.84 -12.31 21.10
CA PRO A 353 1.85 -12.96 21.95
C PRO A 353 1.16 -11.97 22.89
N GLN A 354 -0.12 -12.24 23.18
CA GLN A 354 -0.91 -11.40 24.07
C GLN A 354 -0.23 -11.24 25.45
N GLY A 355 -0.13 -9.99 25.92
CA GLY A 355 0.46 -9.66 27.22
C GLY A 355 1.98 -9.41 27.19
N PHE A 356 2.60 -9.47 26.02
CA PHE A 356 3.95 -8.99 25.76
C PHE A 356 3.89 -7.67 24.99
N GLU A 357 4.86 -6.79 25.26
CA GLU A 357 5.07 -5.57 24.48
C GLU A 357 6.42 -5.68 23.76
N ALA A 358 6.47 -5.24 22.51
CA ALA A 358 7.73 -5.15 21.78
C ALA A 358 8.57 -4.01 22.40
N THR A 359 9.60 -4.36 23.16
CA THR A 359 10.61 -3.38 23.58
C THR A 359 11.53 -3.06 22.40
N ASN A 360 12.15 -1.87 22.38
CA ASN A 360 13.05 -1.44 21.30
C ASN A 360 14.28 -2.34 21.04
N SER A 361 14.41 -3.48 21.73
CA SER A 361 15.37 -4.53 21.41
C SER A 361 14.66 -5.73 20.78
N PHE A 362 14.77 -5.82 19.46
CA PHE A 362 14.44 -6.99 18.64
C PHE A 362 14.99 -8.33 19.21
N PHE A 363 16.08 -8.25 19.99
CA PHE A 363 16.74 -9.37 20.65
C PHE A 363 15.90 -10.15 21.69
N GLU A 364 14.73 -9.68 22.12
CA GLU A 364 13.86 -10.45 23.04
C GLU A 364 13.10 -11.60 22.35
N PHE A 365 13.02 -11.60 21.01
CA PHE A 365 12.30 -12.60 20.22
C PHE A 365 13.23 -13.55 19.44
N GLU A 366 14.55 -13.53 19.69
CA GLU A 366 15.47 -14.52 19.11
C GLU A 366 15.05 -15.94 19.53
N GLY A 367 14.62 -16.75 18.57
CA GLY A 367 14.14 -18.12 18.78
C GLY A 367 12.62 -18.31 18.69
N ILE A 368 11.85 -17.26 18.38
CA ILE A 368 10.40 -17.29 18.12
C ILE A 368 10.09 -17.19 16.61
N PHE A 369 11.07 -17.53 15.75
CA PHE A 369 10.85 -17.80 14.33
C PHE A 369 10.20 -19.19 14.21
N GLU A 370 9.00 -19.36 14.76
CA GLU A 370 8.13 -20.44 14.30
C GLU A 370 7.33 -19.84 13.15
N ASP A 371 7.52 -20.39 11.96
CA ASP A 371 6.66 -20.17 10.83
C ASP A 371 5.22 -20.51 11.25
N VAL A 372 4.36 -19.50 11.18
CA VAL A 372 2.96 -19.58 11.58
C VAL A 372 2.01 -19.43 10.39
N PHE A 373 2.52 -19.16 9.18
CA PHE A 373 1.71 -19.14 7.97
C PHE A 373 2.50 -19.45 6.69
N ASP A 374 1.84 -20.07 5.72
CA ASP A 374 2.39 -20.37 4.41
C ASP A 374 1.62 -19.57 3.34
N VAL A 375 2.29 -19.06 2.31
CA VAL A 375 1.66 -18.41 1.13
C VAL A 375 2.04 -19.14 -0.15
N PHE A 376 1.06 -19.63 -0.92
CA PHE A 376 1.32 -20.39 -2.14
C PHE A 376 1.39 -19.48 -3.37
N ASN A 377 2.29 -19.82 -4.29
CA ASN A 377 2.38 -19.18 -5.58
C ASN A 377 1.59 -19.95 -6.65
N ASP A 378 1.44 -19.35 -7.84
CA ASP A 378 0.69 -19.92 -8.97
C ASP A 378 1.22 -21.27 -9.47
N ASP A 379 2.48 -21.60 -9.19
CA ASP A 379 3.13 -22.86 -9.60
C ASP A 379 2.86 -24.02 -8.60
N TRP A 380 1.99 -23.82 -7.62
CA TRP A 380 1.70 -24.84 -6.62
C TRP A 380 0.90 -26.02 -7.19
N GLU A 381 1.52 -27.19 -7.27
CA GLU A 381 0.92 -28.42 -7.81
C GLU A 381 0.46 -29.44 -6.75
N LYS A 382 0.50 -29.14 -5.43
CA LYS A 382 0.18 -30.15 -4.39
C LYS A 382 -1.27 -30.07 -3.90
N LEU A 383 -1.81 -31.23 -3.55
CA LEU A 383 -3.19 -31.40 -3.06
C LEU A 383 -3.36 -31.23 -1.54
N HIS A 384 -2.28 -30.87 -0.82
CA HIS A 384 -2.26 -30.78 0.64
C HIS A 384 -1.47 -29.56 1.09
N VAL A 385 -1.89 -28.94 2.19
CA VAL A 385 -1.11 -27.90 2.89
C VAL A 385 0.23 -28.46 3.39
N LEU A 386 1.16 -27.58 3.73
CA LEU A 386 2.54 -27.98 4.06
C LEU A 386 2.68 -28.52 5.49
N ASN A 387 2.05 -27.82 6.43
CA ASN A 387 2.27 -27.97 7.86
C ASN A 387 0.94 -28.12 8.60
N LYS A 388 0.95 -28.91 9.68
CA LYS A 388 -0.20 -29.05 10.58
C LYS A 388 -0.35 -27.81 11.44
N ASN A 389 -1.58 -27.31 11.60
CA ASN A 389 -1.94 -26.15 12.42
C ASN A 389 -1.25 -24.84 11.97
N THR A 390 -0.93 -24.73 10.68
CA THR A 390 -0.35 -23.53 10.07
C THR A 390 -1.41 -22.81 9.25
N VAL A 391 -1.38 -21.48 9.24
CA VAL A 391 -2.29 -20.69 8.43
C VAL A 391 -1.82 -20.70 6.99
N THR A 392 -2.62 -21.20 6.06
CA THR A 392 -2.23 -21.28 4.66
C THR A 392 -3.04 -20.30 3.84
N PHE A 393 -2.36 -19.49 3.02
CA PHE A 393 -2.94 -18.68 1.96
C PHE A 393 -2.60 -19.34 0.63
N LEU A 394 -3.62 -19.68 -0.15
CA LEU A 394 -3.42 -20.27 -1.46
C LEU A 394 -3.16 -19.18 -2.52
N ASN A 395 -3.18 -19.55 -3.80
CA ASN A 395 -2.98 -18.60 -4.90
C ASN A 395 -4.33 -18.21 -5.51
N ALA A 396 -4.33 -17.33 -6.52
CA ALA A 396 -5.56 -16.82 -7.14
C ALA A 396 -6.18 -17.77 -8.20
N LEU A 397 -5.82 -19.05 -8.21
CA LEU A 397 -6.27 -20.04 -9.20
C LEU A 397 -7.29 -20.99 -8.57
N ASP A 398 -8.06 -21.71 -9.40
CA ASP A 398 -8.90 -22.81 -8.93
C ASP A 398 -8.05 -23.90 -8.24
N ASN A 399 -8.04 -23.93 -6.91
CA ASN A 399 -7.22 -24.83 -6.11
C ASN A 399 -7.99 -26.06 -5.63
N ILE A 400 -7.28 -27.17 -5.43
CA ILE A 400 -7.82 -28.37 -4.80
C ILE A 400 -6.84 -28.78 -3.71
N THR A 401 -7.18 -28.46 -2.47
CA THR A 401 -6.27 -28.60 -1.32
C THR A 401 -6.99 -29.24 -0.14
N SER A 402 -6.22 -29.91 0.71
CA SER A 402 -6.70 -30.41 1.99
C SER A 402 -5.72 -30.14 3.13
N GLY A 403 -6.26 -30.07 4.34
CA GLY A 403 -5.53 -30.05 5.60
C GLY A 403 -4.95 -31.43 5.96
N PHE A 404 -4.87 -31.70 7.25
CA PHE A 404 -4.35 -32.94 7.82
C PHE A 404 -5.29 -33.55 8.84
N ASP A 405 -5.30 -34.89 8.93
CA ASP A 405 -6.02 -35.56 10.01
C ASP A 405 -5.47 -35.20 11.40
N ALA A 406 -6.37 -34.96 12.36
CA ALA A 406 -6.11 -34.53 13.73
C ALA A 406 -5.20 -33.28 13.76
N SER A 407 -5.68 -32.22 13.11
CA SER A 407 -5.02 -30.92 12.96
C SER A 407 -6.08 -29.82 12.92
N ASP A 408 -5.84 -28.70 13.60
CA ASP A 408 -6.73 -27.53 13.58
C ASP A 408 -6.16 -26.55 12.54
N ASP A 409 -6.46 -26.79 11.26
CA ASP A 409 -5.86 -26.09 10.14
C ASP A 409 -6.62 -24.79 9.82
N VAL A 410 -5.90 -23.83 9.22
CA VAL A 410 -6.51 -22.61 8.69
C VAL A 410 -6.14 -22.49 7.22
N ILE A 411 -7.12 -22.50 6.32
CA ILE A 411 -6.90 -22.47 4.88
C ILE A 411 -7.70 -21.34 4.26
N ASN A 412 -7.03 -20.48 3.49
CA ASN A 412 -7.63 -19.34 2.79
C ASN A 412 -7.41 -19.52 1.28
N GLY A 413 -8.51 -19.72 0.53
CA GLY A 413 -8.50 -19.94 -0.93
C GLY A 413 -8.13 -18.69 -1.74
N LEU A 414 -8.52 -17.52 -1.25
CA LEU A 414 -8.34 -16.22 -1.92
C LEU A 414 -9.25 -16.05 -3.14
N ASP A 415 -8.71 -16.08 -4.36
CA ASP A 415 -9.48 -15.95 -5.60
C ASP A 415 -9.47 -17.31 -6.30
N GLY A 416 -10.54 -17.64 -7.04
CA GLY A 416 -10.63 -18.92 -7.75
C GLY A 416 -11.84 -19.72 -7.31
N ASN A 417 -12.18 -20.79 -8.03
CA ASN A 417 -13.20 -21.74 -7.61
C ASN A 417 -12.50 -22.91 -6.90
N ASP A 418 -12.39 -22.80 -5.59
CA ASP A 418 -11.55 -23.67 -4.78
C ASP A 418 -12.31 -24.88 -4.24
N VAL A 419 -11.56 -25.95 -4.00
CA VAL A 419 -12.02 -27.13 -3.25
C VAL A 419 -11.12 -27.28 -2.04
N LEU A 420 -11.65 -26.91 -0.87
CA LEU A 420 -10.95 -26.93 0.41
C LEU A 420 -11.51 -28.05 1.28
N ASN A 421 -10.65 -28.87 1.86
CA ASN A 421 -11.04 -29.98 2.73
C ASN A 421 -10.20 -30.05 4.02
N GLY A 422 -10.77 -29.70 5.16
CA GLY A 422 -10.08 -29.64 6.46
C GLY A 422 -9.63 -31.01 6.99
N LEU A 423 -10.43 -32.05 6.74
CA LEU A 423 -10.26 -33.42 7.21
C LEU A 423 -10.70 -33.64 8.66
N SER A 424 -9.82 -33.60 9.65
CA SER A 424 -10.24 -33.80 11.03
C SER A 424 -9.46 -32.95 12.02
N GLY A 425 -10.16 -32.42 13.02
CA GLY A 425 -9.70 -31.34 13.88
C GLY A 425 -10.64 -30.15 13.74
N ASP A 426 -10.44 -29.09 14.52
CA ASP A 426 -11.31 -27.92 14.53
C ASP A 426 -10.78 -26.86 13.53
N ASP A 427 -11.23 -26.95 12.29
CA ASP A 427 -10.66 -26.22 11.15
C ASP A 427 -11.32 -24.84 10.93
N LEU A 428 -10.58 -23.94 10.27
CA LEU A 428 -11.08 -22.67 9.76
C LEU A 428 -10.78 -22.55 8.27
N LEU A 429 -11.80 -22.69 7.43
CA LEU A 429 -11.66 -22.72 5.98
C LEU A 429 -12.39 -21.53 5.36
N ARG A 430 -11.69 -20.78 4.51
CA ARG A 430 -12.23 -19.61 3.80
C ARG A 430 -12.06 -19.82 2.31
N GLY A 431 -13.16 -19.87 1.55
CA GLY A 431 -13.15 -19.96 0.08
C GLY A 431 -12.59 -18.68 -0.52
N GLY A 432 -13.28 -17.57 -0.31
CA GLY A 432 -12.87 -16.25 -0.78
C GLY A 432 -13.72 -15.80 -1.97
N HIS A 433 -13.11 -15.40 -3.08
CA HIS A 433 -13.77 -14.95 -4.28
C HIS A 433 -13.85 -16.08 -5.32
N GLY A 434 -15.05 -16.59 -5.59
CA GLY A 434 -15.32 -17.61 -6.60
C GLY A 434 -16.44 -18.54 -6.18
N ASN A 435 -16.68 -19.62 -6.90
CA ASN A 435 -17.70 -20.61 -6.48
C ASN A 435 -16.98 -21.78 -5.82
N ASP A 436 -16.90 -21.75 -4.50
CA ASP A 436 -16.05 -22.62 -3.72
C ASP A 436 -16.79 -23.85 -3.20
N THR A 437 -16.03 -24.91 -2.95
CA THR A 437 -16.48 -26.12 -2.26
C THR A 437 -15.66 -26.24 -0.97
N VAL A 438 -16.28 -25.89 0.14
CA VAL A 438 -15.63 -25.86 1.47
C VAL A 438 -16.15 -27.01 2.32
N LEU A 439 -15.25 -27.95 2.64
CA LEU A 439 -15.55 -29.19 3.38
C LEU A 439 -14.79 -29.17 4.71
N GLY A 440 -15.49 -29.11 5.84
CA GLY A 440 -14.88 -29.11 7.18
C GLY A 440 -14.29 -30.47 7.51
N GLY A 441 -15.16 -31.45 7.74
CA GLY A 441 -14.74 -32.83 7.98
C GLY A 441 -15.22 -33.32 9.34
N SER A 442 -14.34 -33.87 10.17
CA SER A 442 -14.69 -34.29 11.54
C SER A 442 -14.07 -33.34 12.54
N GLY A 443 -14.88 -32.56 13.24
CA GLY A 443 -14.44 -31.53 14.15
C GLY A 443 -15.55 -30.52 14.36
N SER A 444 -15.25 -29.45 15.08
CA SER A 444 -16.11 -28.27 15.13
C SER A 444 -15.47 -27.18 14.28
N ASP A 445 -15.93 -27.09 13.04
CA ASP A 445 -15.30 -26.31 11.98
C ASP A 445 -15.96 -24.94 11.79
N THR A 446 -15.22 -23.98 11.26
CA THR A 446 -15.76 -22.71 10.76
C THR A 446 -15.49 -22.61 9.27
N LEU A 447 -16.56 -22.61 8.47
CA LEU A 447 -16.51 -22.58 7.02
C LEU A 447 -17.10 -21.25 6.52
N ILE A 448 -16.32 -20.53 5.73
CA ILE A 448 -16.69 -19.24 5.15
C ILE A 448 -16.58 -19.38 3.62
N GLY A 449 -17.70 -19.24 2.91
CA GLY A 449 -17.77 -19.28 1.45
C GLY A 449 -17.09 -18.04 0.85
N GLY A 450 -17.68 -16.88 1.11
CA GLY A 450 -17.14 -15.60 0.68
C GLY A 450 -18.02 -14.96 -0.38
N SER A 451 -17.54 -14.75 -1.60
CA SER A 451 -18.37 -14.24 -2.67
C SER A 451 -18.44 -15.22 -3.83
N GLY A 452 -19.64 -15.51 -4.29
CA GLY A 452 -19.91 -16.45 -5.37
C GLY A 452 -21.00 -17.41 -4.92
N ASN A 453 -21.17 -18.54 -5.61
CA ASN A 453 -22.18 -19.52 -5.23
C ASN A 453 -21.47 -20.72 -4.62
N ASP A 454 -21.42 -20.75 -3.31
CA ASP A 454 -20.55 -21.66 -2.57
C ASP A 454 -21.30 -22.90 -2.09
N PHE A 455 -20.55 -23.99 -1.91
CA PHE A 455 -21.04 -25.21 -1.30
C PHE A 455 -20.30 -25.45 0.02
N LEU A 456 -21.03 -25.37 1.13
CA LEU A 456 -20.48 -25.50 2.47
C LEU A 456 -20.97 -26.78 3.15
N ASN A 457 -20.04 -27.60 3.63
CA ASN A 457 -20.33 -28.86 4.29
C ASN A 457 -19.41 -29.11 5.48
N GLY A 458 -19.94 -28.92 6.69
CA GLY A 458 -19.21 -29.23 7.93
C GLY A 458 -18.93 -30.71 8.15
N TYR A 459 -19.77 -31.61 7.62
CA TYR A 459 -19.61 -33.08 7.68
C TYR A 459 -19.61 -33.72 9.09
N GLY A 460 -20.39 -33.18 10.04
CA GLY A 460 -20.43 -33.75 11.40
C GLY A 460 -20.88 -35.23 11.49
N LEU A 461 -19.98 -36.18 11.76
CA LEU A 461 -20.29 -37.61 12.01
C LEU A 461 -19.83 -38.11 13.38
N THR A 462 -19.11 -37.30 14.16
CA THR A 462 -18.78 -37.60 15.54
C THR A 462 -19.76 -36.95 16.52
N LEU A 463 -19.71 -37.36 17.79
CA LEU A 463 -20.71 -36.98 18.78
C LEU A 463 -20.37 -35.61 19.37
N GLY A 464 -21.23 -34.62 19.11
CA GLY A 464 -21.11 -33.29 19.71
C GLY A 464 -20.24 -32.31 18.93
N GLU A 465 -20.20 -32.45 17.61
CA GLU A 465 -19.57 -31.50 16.68
C GLU A 465 -20.50 -30.30 16.42
N PHE A 466 -19.91 -29.11 16.38
CA PHE A 466 -20.63 -27.87 16.15
C PHE A 466 -19.93 -27.05 15.07
N ASP A 467 -20.52 -27.03 13.88
CA ASP A 467 -19.94 -26.29 12.75
C ASP A 467 -20.60 -24.93 12.61
N VAL A 468 -19.84 -23.94 12.16
CA VAL A 468 -20.30 -22.60 11.78
C VAL A 468 -20.14 -22.45 10.28
N LEU A 469 -21.21 -22.11 9.58
CA LEU A 469 -21.26 -21.96 8.13
C LEU A 469 -21.72 -20.55 7.78
N GLU A 470 -20.89 -19.81 7.05
CA GLU A 470 -21.18 -18.47 6.53
C GLU A 470 -21.03 -18.50 5.00
N GLY A 471 -22.12 -18.28 4.26
CA GLY A 471 -22.10 -18.35 2.79
C GLY A 471 -21.45 -17.11 2.18
N GLY A 472 -21.77 -15.94 2.72
CA GLY A 472 -21.38 -14.65 2.24
C GLY A 472 -22.35 -14.13 1.18
N SER A 473 -21.84 -13.69 0.03
CA SER A 473 -22.67 -13.12 -1.04
C SER A 473 -22.81 -14.07 -2.21
N GLY A 474 -24.04 -14.39 -2.58
CA GLY A 474 -24.38 -15.18 -3.77
C GLY A 474 -25.41 -16.24 -3.42
N ALA A 475 -25.61 -17.24 -4.27
CA ALA A 475 -26.63 -18.26 -4.04
C ALA A 475 -25.98 -19.54 -3.48
N ASP A 476 -25.91 -19.63 -2.16
CA ASP A 476 -25.09 -20.64 -1.49
C ASP A 476 -25.87 -21.91 -1.13
N VAL A 477 -25.15 -23.01 -0.93
CA VAL A 477 -25.70 -24.30 -0.53
C VAL A 477 -25.06 -24.76 0.76
N PHE A 478 -25.86 -24.79 1.82
CA PHE A 478 -25.48 -25.30 3.14
C PHE A 478 -25.91 -26.77 3.28
N ALA A 479 -24.95 -27.68 3.36
CA ALA A 479 -25.22 -29.12 3.43
C ALA A 479 -25.37 -29.62 4.87
N LEU A 480 -26.55 -30.17 5.18
CA LEU A 480 -26.85 -30.88 6.44
C LEU A 480 -27.09 -32.38 6.22
N GLY A 481 -26.72 -32.90 5.04
CA GLY A 481 -26.77 -34.32 4.71
C GLY A 481 -26.39 -34.61 3.25
N ASP A 482 -26.12 -35.88 2.97
CA ASP A 482 -25.84 -36.40 1.63
C ASP A 482 -26.95 -37.31 1.09
N ALA A 483 -26.66 -38.07 0.03
CA ALA A 483 -27.60 -39.02 -0.56
C ALA A 483 -28.06 -40.14 0.39
N ASN A 484 -27.36 -40.37 1.50
CA ASN A 484 -27.52 -41.56 2.36
C ASN A 484 -27.89 -41.21 3.81
N SER A 485 -27.38 -40.12 4.38
CA SER A 485 -27.52 -39.80 5.80
C SER A 485 -27.60 -38.29 6.06
N PRO A 486 -28.33 -37.84 7.10
CA PRO A 486 -28.10 -36.50 7.63
C PRO A 486 -26.68 -36.44 8.18
N TYR A 487 -26.12 -35.24 8.13
CA TYR A 487 -24.96 -34.87 8.92
C TYR A 487 -25.44 -34.48 10.32
N TYR A 488 -24.50 -34.52 11.27
CA TYR A 488 -24.63 -34.31 12.71
C TYR A 488 -25.38 -35.43 13.43
N LEU A 489 -24.68 -36.08 14.37
CA LEU A 489 -25.21 -37.15 15.21
C LEU A 489 -25.27 -36.73 16.68
N GLY A 490 -26.30 -37.22 17.38
CA GLY A 490 -26.44 -37.02 18.83
C GLY A 490 -26.78 -35.58 19.19
N ASN A 491 -25.81 -34.85 19.75
CA ASN A 491 -26.00 -33.49 20.27
C ASN A 491 -25.31 -32.40 19.43
N GLY A 492 -24.68 -32.75 18.30
CA GLY A 492 -24.03 -31.80 17.39
C GLY A 492 -25.01 -31.15 16.40
N TYR A 493 -24.64 -30.03 15.79
CA TYR A 493 -25.42 -29.33 14.75
C TYR A 493 -24.58 -28.28 13.99
N ALA A 494 -25.00 -27.92 12.78
CA ALA A 494 -24.47 -26.74 12.08
C ALA A 494 -25.19 -25.45 12.49
N THR A 495 -24.47 -24.34 12.55
CA THR A 495 -25.01 -22.99 12.67
C THR A 495 -24.77 -22.24 11.36
N ILE A 496 -25.83 -21.81 10.70
CA ILE A 496 -25.76 -20.99 9.49
C ILE A 496 -26.01 -19.54 9.90
N THR A 497 -25.06 -18.64 9.66
CA THR A 497 -25.03 -17.29 10.26
C THR A 497 -25.69 -16.22 9.40
N ASP A 498 -25.79 -16.41 8.09
CA ASP A 498 -26.10 -15.33 7.15
C ASP A 498 -27.13 -15.70 6.04
N PHE A 499 -27.80 -16.84 6.16
CA PHE A 499 -28.75 -17.37 5.17
C PHE A 499 -29.71 -16.31 4.58
N ASN A 500 -29.67 -16.16 3.26
CA ASN A 500 -30.46 -15.20 2.51
C ASN A 500 -31.21 -15.83 1.33
N TYR A 501 -32.50 -16.14 1.54
CA TYR A 501 -33.38 -16.66 0.50
C TYR A 501 -33.51 -15.77 -0.75
N LEU A 502 -33.30 -14.45 -0.63
CA LEU A 502 -33.41 -13.54 -1.77
C LEU A 502 -32.18 -13.62 -2.69
N GLU A 503 -31.03 -14.01 -2.18
CA GLU A 503 -29.81 -14.20 -2.96
C GLU A 503 -29.82 -15.57 -3.67
N GLY A 504 -30.53 -16.53 -3.10
CA GLY A 504 -30.79 -17.82 -3.73
C GLY A 504 -30.41 -19.01 -2.85
N ASP A 505 -30.03 -18.75 -1.60
CA ASP A 505 -29.52 -19.75 -0.68
C ASP A 505 -30.45 -20.92 -0.46
N LYS A 506 -29.82 -22.07 -0.27
CA LYS A 506 -30.46 -23.35 -0.09
C LYS A 506 -29.84 -24.11 1.05
N ILE A 507 -30.68 -24.89 1.71
CA ILE A 507 -30.24 -25.91 2.65
C ILE A 507 -30.45 -27.27 2.02
N GLN A 508 -29.36 -28.00 1.82
CA GLN A 508 -29.37 -29.38 1.33
C GLN A 508 -29.57 -30.35 2.50
N ILE A 509 -30.52 -31.26 2.34
CA ILE A 509 -30.89 -32.29 3.33
C ILE A 509 -31.07 -33.65 2.65
N THR A 510 -30.87 -34.75 3.38
CA THR A 510 -31.06 -36.11 2.86
C THR A 510 -32.52 -36.58 2.90
N GLY A 511 -32.91 -37.53 2.05
CA GLY A 511 -34.17 -38.27 2.22
C GLY A 511 -35.44 -37.46 1.88
N SER A 512 -36.46 -37.51 2.74
CA SER A 512 -37.77 -36.90 2.50
C SER A 512 -38.10 -35.82 3.53
N ALA A 513 -38.83 -34.78 3.11
CA ALA A 513 -39.31 -33.69 3.98
C ALA A 513 -40.00 -34.18 5.25
N SER A 514 -40.71 -35.31 5.17
CA SER A 514 -41.42 -35.88 6.32
C SER A 514 -40.52 -36.35 7.45
N ASN A 515 -39.21 -36.49 7.20
CA ASN A 515 -38.23 -36.88 8.21
C ASN A 515 -37.77 -35.68 9.05
N TYR A 516 -38.13 -34.46 8.64
CA TYR A 516 -37.63 -33.24 9.25
C TYR A 516 -38.71 -32.48 10.01
N GLY A 517 -38.31 -31.94 11.16
CA GLY A 517 -39.06 -30.97 11.94
C GLY A 517 -38.43 -29.58 11.82
N ILE A 518 -39.25 -28.55 11.76
CA ILE A 518 -38.80 -27.15 11.84
C ILE A 518 -39.43 -26.50 13.06
N GLU A 519 -38.60 -25.89 13.90
CA GLU A 519 -39.05 -25.09 15.04
C GLU A 519 -38.47 -23.68 14.95
N PHE A 520 -39.16 -22.72 15.56
CA PHE A 520 -38.71 -21.33 15.62
C PHE A 520 -38.52 -20.92 17.07
N GLN A 521 -37.27 -20.66 17.46
CA GLN A 521 -36.93 -20.22 18.81
C GLN A 521 -35.66 -19.38 18.78
N ASN A 522 -35.51 -18.49 19.75
CA ASN A 522 -34.24 -17.80 19.96
C ASN A 522 -33.29 -18.75 20.70
N PHE A 523 -32.37 -19.33 19.96
CA PHE A 523 -31.40 -20.33 20.37
C PHE A 523 -29.97 -19.77 20.39
N SER A 524 -29.62 -18.96 19.39
CA SER A 524 -28.31 -18.31 19.21
C SER A 524 -28.11 -17.07 20.10
N GLY A 525 -29.20 -16.51 20.66
CA GLY A 525 -29.16 -15.31 21.49
C GLY A 525 -29.34 -14.00 20.72
N GLY A 526 -29.65 -14.06 19.43
CA GLY A 526 -29.94 -12.92 18.56
C GLY A 526 -31.23 -12.16 18.89
N LEU A 527 -31.50 -11.08 18.16
CA LEU A 527 -32.72 -10.28 18.32
C LEU A 527 -33.93 -10.89 17.59
N ALA A 528 -33.69 -11.76 16.60
CA ALA A 528 -34.72 -12.45 15.86
C ALA A 528 -34.84 -13.93 16.30
N THR A 529 -35.85 -14.61 15.76
CA THR A 529 -36.07 -16.03 16.03
C THR A 529 -35.28 -16.86 15.03
N ASP A 530 -34.50 -17.81 15.52
CA ASP A 530 -33.77 -18.76 14.68
C ASP A 530 -34.71 -19.85 14.13
N THR A 531 -34.32 -20.44 13.00
CA THR A 531 -34.95 -21.65 12.47
C THR A 531 -34.13 -22.87 12.86
N LEU A 532 -34.72 -23.77 13.64
CA LEU A 532 -34.10 -25.03 14.02
C LEU A 532 -34.61 -26.16 13.13
N ILE A 533 -33.67 -26.94 12.58
CA ILE A 533 -33.93 -28.05 11.68
C ILE A 533 -33.57 -29.35 12.40
N TYR A 534 -34.57 -30.20 12.56
CA TYR A 534 -34.43 -31.49 13.23
C TYR A 534 -34.56 -32.63 12.23
N PHE A 535 -33.72 -33.65 12.31
CA PHE A 535 -33.95 -34.96 11.70
C PHE A 535 -34.52 -35.92 12.76
N GLY A 536 -35.79 -36.26 12.64
CA GLY A 536 -36.51 -36.94 13.72
C GLY A 536 -36.58 -36.07 14.98
N SER A 537 -35.82 -36.42 16.01
CA SER A 537 -35.69 -35.65 17.26
C SER A 537 -34.29 -35.08 17.49
N VAL A 538 -33.40 -35.21 16.50
CA VAL A 538 -32.01 -34.75 16.59
C VAL A 538 -31.93 -33.40 15.91
N LEU A 539 -31.45 -32.38 16.61
CA LEU A 539 -31.15 -31.08 16.01
C LEU A 539 -29.93 -31.27 15.11
N ILE A 540 -30.02 -30.81 13.86
CA ILE A 540 -28.91 -30.93 12.89
C ILE A 540 -28.50 -29.58 12.30
N GLY A 541 -29.34 -28.56 12.42
CA GLY A 541 -29.05 -27.23 11.89
C GLY A 541 -29.80 -26.13 12.63
N VAL A 542 -29.15 -25.00 12.77
CA VAL A 542 -29.69 -23.75 13.30
C VAL A 542 -29.40 -22.66 12.28
N VAL A 543 -30.44 -22.04 11.74
CA VAL A 543 -30.31 -20.87 10.86
C VAL A 543 -30.57 -19.63 11.69
N GLN A 544 -29.54 -18.81 11.88
CA GLN A 544 -29.60 -17.68 12.79
C GLN A 544 -30.51 -16.57 12.26
N ASP A 545 -31.25 -15.96 13.19
CA ASP A 545 -31.97 -14.70 12.99
C ASP A 545 -32.95 -14.64 11.79
N THR A 546 -33.36 -15.79 11.25
CA THR A 546 -34.31 -15.87 10.14
C THR A 546 -35.32 -17.00 10.31
N THR A 547 -36.54 -16.76 9.84
CA THR A 547 -37.61 -17.76 9.70
C THR A 547 -37.90 -18.12 8.24
N ASN A 548 -37.25 -17.45 7.29
CA ASN A 548 -37.52 -17.56 5.86
C ASN A 548 -36.63 -18.62 5.20
N VAL A 549 -36.62 -19.82 5.78
CA VAL A 549 -35.79 -20.93 5.30
C VAL A 549 -36.55 -21.76 4.27
N VAL A 550 -35.89 -22.08 3.16
CA VAL A 550 -36.42 -22.98 2.13
C VAL A 550 -35.50 -24.19 2.00
N PRO A 551 -35.82 -25.31 2.69
CA PRO A 551 -35.09 -26.56 2.49
C PRO A 551 -35.37 -27.10 1.10
N THR A 552 -34.33 -27.53 0.40
CA THR A 552 -34.45 -28.08 -0.96
C THR A 552 -33.90 -29.49 -1.03
N PHE A 553 -34.58 -30.34 -1.81
CA PHE A 553 -34.08 -31.65 -2.21
C PHE A 553 -33.22 -31.48 -3.47
N ASP A 554 -32.10 -30.78 -3.36
CA ASP A 554 -31.09 -30.88 -4.40
C ASP A 554 -30.26 -32.12 -4.08
N PHE A 555 -30.60 -33.22 -4.77
CA PHE A 555 -29.73 -34.38 -4.83
C PHE A 555 -28.54 -33.98 -5.70
N ILE A 556 -27.40 -33.64 -5.09
CA ILE A 556 -26.13 -33.80 -5.79
C ILE A 556 -25.98 -35.29 -6.00
N ALA A 557 -26.31 -35.75 -7.22
CA ALA A 557 -26.01 -37.11 -7.62
C ALA A 557 -24.49 -37.30 -7.50
N ALA A 558 -24.09 -38.25 -6.67
CA ALA A 558 -22.69 -38.67 -6.50
C ALA A 558 -22.01 -39.00 -7.84
#